data_AF-A0A5J6UIV1-F1
#
_entry.id   AF-A0A5J6UIV1-F1
#
_cell.length_a   1.000
_cell.length_b   1.000
_cell.length_c   1.000
_cell.angle_alpha   90.00
_cell.angle_beta   90.00
_cell.angle_gamma   90.00
#
_symmetry.space_group_name_H-M   'P 1'
#
loop_
_entity.id
_entity.type
_entity.pdbx_description
1 polymer ?
#
loop_
_entity_poly.entity_id
_entity_poly.type
_entity_poly.pdbx_seq_one_letter_code
_entity_poly.pdbx_strand_id
1 'polypeptide(L)'
;MTVVGVAVGAAQSLPRAAAAGGATGFASSNGGTTGGAGGATVRAGTGTEIHQALCSRASTGTPIIIEVEGTIDHGNTSSVSGDSCDTSDSEIELKRVSNITLIGVGGGAVFDQLGIHIRESSNIIIQNVTIRNVKKSGSPTSNGGDAIGMESDVRNVWVDHVTLEASGGEDEGYDGLFDMKNNTRYVTLSYSILRNSERGGLVGSSESDTSNGFVTYHHNLYQNINSRTPLLRGGIGHSYNNHFAGLVESGINSRVGAQAKVEHNYFEDSKDVLGTFYTDELGYWEVNGNIYDNVTWSSPGSENHPAGPNPQSNTSVDIPYSYNLDDASCVPDIVAQTAGAGTGLAQSNGECTPQTPTPTPTPTSPTPTPTPTPTTPPDGTNLSIGAGSDGSSKADGTSYGNVRDGDMGTYWSPQGSTGRVSIKWGDSTTISAINIREAAGSEGAIDSWRVVDHDTGTVLATGDGAGPITFAPTTVRKIDFVITGSAGTPRIAEFETYAG
;
A
#
# COMPACT_ATOMS: atom_id res chain seq x y z
N MET A 1 22.93 58.65 -8.20
CA MET A 1 22.31 57.69 -7.25
C MET A 1 21.27 56.92 -8.04
N THR A 2 21.61 55.73 -8.51
CA THR A 2 20.73 54.87 -9.30
C THR A 2 20.25 53.77 -8.37
N VAL A 3 18.96 53.79 -8.04
CA VAL A 3 18.36 52.80 -7.14
C VAL A 3 18.03 51.56 -7.98
N VAL A 4 18.76 50.47 -7.74
CA VAL A 4 18.46 49.14 -8.27
C VAL A 4 17.42 48.51 -7.37
N GLY A 5 16.21 48.29 -7.88
CA GLY A 5 15.16 47.54 -7.19
C GLY A 5 15.45 46.05 -7.26
N VAL A 6 15.70 45.43 -6.11
CA VAL A 6 15.78 43.97 -5.97
C VAL A 6 14.36 43.43 -5.88
N ALA A 7 13.93 42.70 -6.91
CA ALA A 7 12.70 41.93 -6.86
C ALA A 7 12.93 40.67 -6.02
N VAL A 8 12.37 40.63 -4.82
CA VAL A 8 12.31 39.42 -3.99
C VAL A 8 11.19 38.55 -4.57
N GLY A 9 11.56 37.55 -5.37
CA GLY A 9 10.63 36.51 -5.80
C GLY A 9 10.23 35.66 -4.62
N ALA A 10 8.94 35.66 -4.27
CA ALA A 10 8.39 34.70 -3.33
C ALA A 10 8.51 33.30 -3.94
N ALA A 11 9.36 32.45 -3.37
CA ALA A 11 9.38 31.03 -3.69
C ALA A 11 8.03 30.44 -3.28
N GLN A 12 7.19 30.12 -4.26
CA GLN A 12 5.97 29.36 -4.01
C GLN A 12 6.40 27.95 -3.60
N SER A 13 6.05 27.55 -2.38
CA SER A 13 6.21 26.18 -1.92
C SER A 13 5.32 25.28 -2.78
N LEU A 14 5.91 24.47 -3.65
CA LEU A 14 5.19 23.43 -4.38
C LEU A 14 4.59 22.43 -3.37
N PRO A 15 3.41 21.85 -3.68
CA PRO A 15 2.77 20.88 -2.80
C PRO A 15 3.69 19.68 -2.60
N ARG A 16 3.90 19.33 -1.33
CA ARG A 16 4.63 18.15 -0.89
C ARG A 16 3.74 16.93 -1.14
N ALA A 17 4.23 15.92 -1.84
CA ALA A 17 3.46 14.69 -2.02
C ALA A 17 3.53 13.90 -0.71
N ALA A 18 2.38 13.62 -0.09
CA ALA A 18 2.32 12.57 0.92
C ALA A 18 2.27 11.23 0.20
N ALA A 19 3.01 10.23 0.69
CA ALA A 19 2.77 8.84 0.31
C ALA A 19 1.30 8.50 0.59
N ALA A 20 0.63 7.86 -0.38
CA ALA A 20 -0.76 7.43 -0.22
C ALA A 20 -0.83 6.27 0.77
N GLY A 21 -1.79 6.32 1.70
CA GLY A 21 -2.28 5.17 2.48
C GLY A 21 -1.24 4.34 3.24
N GLY A 22 -1.70 3.27 3.88
CA GLY A 22 -0.82 2.20 4.37
C GLY A 22 -0.67 1.13 3.29
N ALA A 23 0.43 0.38 3.32
CA ALA A 23 0.64 -0.74 2.40
C ALA A 23 -0.51 -1.74 2.48
N THR A 24 -0.95 -2.23 1.32
CA THR A 24 -1.99 -3.24 1.16
C THR A 24 -1.37 -4.63 0.91
N GLY A 25 -2.22 -5.64 0.75
CA GLY A 25 -1.79 -6.96 0.32
C GLY A 25 -0.82 -7.63 1.28
N PHE A 26 0.04 -8.51 0.77
CA PHE A 26 1.05 -9.18 1.57
C PHE A 26 2.13 -8.23 2.11
N ALA A 27 2.31 -7.04 1.53
CA ALA A 27 3.22 -6.03 2.07
C ALA A 27 2.72 -5.44 3.41
N SER A 28 1.42 -5.55 3.72
CA SER A 28 0.84 -5.17 5.03
C SER A 28 1.08 -6.22 6.13
N SER A 29 1.46 -7.44 5.73
CA SER A 29 1.73 -8.55 6.65
C SER A 29 3.16 -8.47 7.23
N ASN A 30 3.54 -9.42 8.09
CA ASN A 30 4.91 -9.54 8.61
C ASN A 30 5.43 -8.25 9.30
N GLY A 31 4.57 -7.55 10.04
CA GLY A 31 4.92 -6.28 10.69
C GLY A 31 4.68 -5.04 9.82
N GLY A 32 4.24 -5.22 8.57
CA GLY A 32 3.82 -4.14 7.67
C GLY A 32 4.97 -3.51 6.87
N THR A 33 4.60 -2.56 6.01
CA THR A 33 5.53 -1.77 5.20
C THR A 33 5.20 -0.28 5.38
N THR A 34 6.13 0.46 5.96
CA THR A 34 6.03 1.90 6.26
C THR A 34 7.08 2.73 5.52
N GLY A 35 8.05 2.08 4.87
CA GLY A 35 9.13 2.72 4.14
C GLY A 35 9.91 3.70 5.02
N GLY A 36 10.06 4.92 4.52
CA GLY A 36 10.77 6.01 5.16
C GLY A 36 10.01 6.80 6.23
N ALA A 37 8.79 6.39 6.58
CA ALA A 37 7.95 7.14 7.52
C ALA A 37 8.67 7.39 8.87
N GLY A 38 8.52 8.61 9.40
CA GLY A 38 9.23 9.06 10.60
C GLY A 38 10.70 9.46 10.37
N GLY A 39 11.20 9.31 9.15
CA GLY A 39 12.54 9.68 8.73
C GLY A 39 12.69 11.10 8.19
N ALA A 40 13.89 11.40 7.69
CA ALA A 40 14.13 12.62 6.94
C ALA A 40 13.43 12.57 5.58
N THR A 41 12.96 13.72 5.09
CA THR A 41 12.50 13.87 3.70
C THR A 41 13.49 14.73 2.94
N VAL A 42 14.01 14.21 1.84
CA VAL A 42 14.96 14.90 0.96
C VAL A 42 14.47 14.89 -0.47
N ARG A 43 15.01 15.79 -1.30
CA ARG A 43 14.74 15.82 -2.75
C ARG A 43 15.96 15.33 -3.52
N ALA A 44 15.72 14.66 -4.64
CA ALA A 44 16.75 14.25 -5.58
C ALA A 44 16.27 14.47 -7.03
N GLY A 45 17.11 15.11 -7.84
CA GLY A 45 16.91 15.30 -9.28
C GLY A 45 17.82 14.42 -10.14
N THR A 46 18.72 13.65 -9.53
CA THR A 46 19.67 12.77 -10.21
C THR A 46 19.85 11.45 -9.45
N GLY A 47 20.30 10.40 -10.14
CA GLY A 47 20.55 9.11 -9.49
C GLY A 47 21.68 9.20 -8.46
N THR A 48 22.67 10.06 -8.72
CA THR A 48 23.74 10.35 -7.76
C THR A 48 23.19 10.98 -6.48
N GLU A 49 22.23 11.89 -6.55
CA GLU A 49 21.59 12.48 -5.36
C GLU A 49 20.74 11.46 -4.59
N ILE A 50 20.08 10.51 -5.29
CA ILE A 50 19.41 9.38 -4.65
C ILE A 50 20.43 8.56 -3.85
N HIS A 51 21.56 8.20 -4.46
CA HIS A 51 22.63 7.48 -3.76
C HIS A 51 23.22 8.28 -2.59
N GLN A 52 23.45 9.59 -2.75
CA GLN A 52 23.89 10.46 -1.65
C GLN A 52 22.89 10.48 -0.50
N ALA A 53 21.58 10.55 -0.79
CA ALA A 53 20.54 10.50 0.22
C ALA A 53 20.59 9.18 1.01
N LEU A 54 20.78 8.05 0.34
CA LEU A 54 20.94 6.73 0.99
C LEU A 54 22.18 6.69 1.89
N CYS A 55 23.31 7.19 1.41
CA CYS A 55 24.60 7.15 2.12
C CYS A 55 24.74 8.20 3.23
N SER A 56 23.91 9.23 3.24
CA SER A 56 23.95 10.30 4.26
C SER A 56 23.18 9.95 5.53
N ARG A 57 22.54 8.77 5.56
CA ARG A 57 21.79 8.28 6.70
C ARG A 57 22.72 7.85 7.83
N ALA A 58 22.25 7.97 9.08
CA ALA A 58 23.03 7.60 10.26
C ALA A 58 23.35 6.08 10.33
N SER A 59 22.52 5.25 9.72
CA SER A 59 22.70 3.80 9.59
C SER A 59 21.89 3.26 8.41
N THR A 60 22.16 2.04 7.99
CA THR A 60 21.43 1.35 6.89
C THR A 60 19.92 1.21 7.13
N GLY A 61 19.48 1.26 8.40
CA GLY A 61 18.07 1.21 8.79
C GLY A 61 17.50 2.54 9.29
N THR A 62 18.20 3.65 9.15
CA THR A 62 17.61 4.97 9.46
C THR A 62 16.53 5.29 8.40
N PRO A 63 15.28 5.61 8.78
CA PRO A 63 14.23 5.89 7.81
C PRO A 63 14.50 7.13 6.94
N ILE A 64 14.15 7.06 5.65
CA ILE A 64 14.24 8.19 4.72
C ILE A 64 13.14 8.17 3.66
N ILE A 65 12.60 9.34 3.36
CA ILE A 65 11.74 9.59 2.19
C ILE A 65 12.55 10.40 1.17
N ILE A 66 12.69 9.87 -0.03
CA ILE A 66 13.38 10.50 -1.15
C ILE A 66 12.31 10.91 -2.17
N GLU A 67 12.01 12.21 -2.21
CA GLU A 67 11.16 12.84 -3.21
C GLU A 67 11.97 13.03 -4.49
N VAL A 68 11.67 12.26 -5.53
CA VAL A 68 12.39 12.28 -6.81
C VAL A 68 11.64 13.16 -7.81
N GLU A 69 12.37 14.02 -8.52
CA GLU A 69 11.81 14.86 -9.57
C GLU A 69 12.68 14.83 -10.84
N GLY A 70 12.04 14.95 -12.00
CA GLY A 70 12.77 14.98 -13.28
C GLY A 70 13.17 13.60 -13.80
N THR A 71 14.20 13.56 -14.64
CA THR A 71 14.66 12.33 -15.31
C THR A 71 15.97 11.84 -14.71
N ILE A 72 15.96 10.59 -14.26
CA ILE A 72 17.09 9.85 -13.74
C ILE A 72 17.57 8.90 -14.83
N ASP A 73 18.85 8.94 -15.15
CA ASP A 73 19.44 8.14 -16.21
C ASP A 73 20.90 7.78 -15.88
N HIS A 74 21.56 7.03 -16.76
CA HIS A 74 22.97 6.69 -16.61
C HIS A 74 23.91 7.89 -16.60
N GLY A 75 23.57 8.98 -17.27
CA GLY A 75 24.41 10.18 -17.36
C GLY A 75 24.45 10.99 -16.07
N ASN A 76 23.44 10.83 -15.20
CA ASN A 76 23.34 11.51 -13.91
C ASN A 76 23.40 10.56 -12.69
N THR A 77 23.74 9.30 -12.91
CA THR A 77 23.89 8.29 -11.86
C THR A 77 25.35 7.94 -11.67
N SER A 78 25.80 7.90 -10.41
CA SER A 78 27.15 7.52 -10.03
C SER A 78 27.09 6.81 -8.69
N SER A 79 27.95 5.81 -8.51
CA SER A 79 28.07 5.10 -7.24
C SER A 79 28.51 6.06 -6.14
N VAL A 80 27.86 5.99 -5.00
CA VAL A 80 28.26 6.63 -3.74
C VAL A 80 28.48 5.54 -2.70
N SER A 81 29.53 5.65 -1.90
CA SER A 81 29.83 4.70 -0.84
C SER A 81 29.85 5.40 0.51
N GLY A 82 29.37 4.71 1.53
CA GLY A 82 29.35 5.17 2.92
C GLY A 82 28.83 4.05 3.84
N ASP A 83 28.91 4.25 5.14
CA ASP A 83 28.58 3.21 6.14
C ASP A 83 27.10 2.77 6.12
N SER A 84 26.23 3.55 5.47
CA SER A 84 24.77 3.33 5.44
C SER A 84 24.21 2.95 4.06
N CYS A 85 25.07 2.65 3.07
CA CYS A 85 24.68 2.31 1.71
C CYS A 85 25.69 1.38 1.00
N ASP A 86 25.24 0.69 -0.03
CA ASP A 86 26.06 0.01 -1.04
C ASP A 86 25.38 0.29 -2.38
N THR A 87 25.99 1.13 -3.23
CA THR A 87 25.34 1.62 -4.46
C THR A 87 26.15 1.35 -5.71
N SER A 88 25.49 1.42 -6.86
CA SER A 88 26.01 1.11 -8.19
C SER A 88 26.07 2.38 -9.06
N ASP A 89 26.86 2.40 -10.13
CA ASP A 89 26.84 3.48 -11.12
C ASP A 89 25.84 3.22 -12.26
N SER A 90 25.28 2.02 -12.32
CA SER A 90 24.47 1.55 -13.45
C SER A 90 23.01 1.25 -13.11
N GLU A 91 22.59 1.41 -11.86
CA GLU A 91 21.20 1.29 -11.40
C GLU A 91 20.98 2.08 -10.12
N ILE A 92 19.72 2.20 -9.68
CA ILE A 92 19.40 2.61 -8.33
C ILE A 92 19.41 1.37 -7.44
N GLU A 93 20.49 1.20 -6.68
CA GLU A 93 20.70 0.03 -5.84
C GLU A 93 20.22 0.31 -4.40
N LEU A 94 19.24 -0.48 -3.95
CA LEU A 94 18.76 -0.55 -2.57
C LEU A 94 19.24 -1.86 -1.94
N LYS A 95 20.52 -1.88 -1.53
CA LYS A 95 21.18 -3.09 -1.04
C LYS A 95 21.59 -3.03 0.43
N ARG A 96 21.22 -4.07 1.19
CA ARG A 96 21.51 -4.21 2.64
C ARG A 96 21.02 -3.01 3.45
N VAL A 97 19.85 -2.49 3.10
CA VAL A 97 19.24 -1.30 3.68
C VAL A 97 17.78 -1.57 4.08
N SER A 98 17.24 -0.70 4.92
CA SER A 98 15.81 -0.71 5.22
C SER A 98 15.24 0.68 5.41
N ASN A 99 13.90 0.73 5.47
CA ASN A 99 13.12 1.91 5.82
C ASN A 99 13.27 3.05 4.81
N ILE A 100 12.97 2.76 3.55
CA ILE A 100 13.13 3.73 2.45
C ILE A 100 11.81 3.91 1.72
N THR A 101 11.42 5.15 1.48
CA THR A 101 10.40 5.50 0.49
C THR A 101 11.08 6.27 -0.63
N LEU A 102 10.91 5.80 -1.87
CA LEU A 102 11.29 6.52 -3.07
C LEU A 102 10.00 6.90 -3.81
N ILE A 103 9.72 8.20 -3.90
CA ILE A 103 8.44 8.71 -4.41
C ILE A 103 8.64 9.80 -5.45
N GLY A 104 8.03 9.66 -6.62
CA GLY A 104 8.03 10.71 -7.64
C GLY A 104 7.16 11.91 -7.23
N VAL A 105 7.62 13.14 -7.51
CA VAL A 105 6.91 14.38 -7.20
C VAL A 105 6.90 15.36 -8.38
N GLY A 106 6.11 16.42 -8.28
CA GLY A 106 6.06 17.48 -9.30
C GLY A 106 5.52 16.99 -10.64
N GLY A 107 6.26 17.22 -11.73
CA GLY A 107 5.91 16.76 -13.08
C GLY A 107 6.09 15.26 -13.32
N GLY A 108 6.45 14.49 -12.28
CA GLY A 108 6.75 13.07 -12.34
C GLY A 108 8.25 12.78 -12.29
N ALA A 109 8.61 11.63 -11.72
CA ALA A 109 9.96 11.08 -11.78
C ALA A 109 10.03 10.00 -12.88
N VAL A 110 11.00 10.12 -13.78
CA VAL A 110 11.24 9.15 -14.86
C VAL A 110 12.62 8.56 -14.71
N PHE A 111 12.73 7.24 -14.58
CA PHE A 111 13.97 6.50 -14.68
C PHE A 111 14.07 5.98 -16.12
N ASP A 112 14.92 6.63 -16.92
CA ASP A 112 15.08 6.34 -18.35
C ASP A 112 16.28 5.43 -18.57
N GLN A 113 16.01 4.21 -19.02
CA GLN A 113 16.98 3.13 -19.24
C GLN A 113 17.70 2.66 -17.96
N LEU A 114 17.31 3.15 -16.78
CA LEU A 114 17.90 2.85 -15.49
C LEU A 114 16.88 2.12 -14.60
N GLY A 115 17.22 0.93 -14.11
CA GLY A 115 16.37 0.12 -13.23
C GLY A 115 16.57 0.43 -11.75
N ILE A 116 15.67 -0.11 -10.92
CA ILE A 116 15.78 -0.13 -9.46
C ILE A 116 16.00 -1.56 -9.00
N HIS A 117 17.10 -1.79 -8.29
CA HIS A 117 17.46 -3.11 -7.78
C HIS A 117 17.37 -3.15 -6.25
N ILE A 118 16.60 -4.10 -5.71
CA ILE A 118 16.41 -4.27 -4.27
C ILE A 118 17.05 -5.59 -3.84
N ARG A 119 18.01 -5.51 -2.92
CA ARG A 119 18.77 -6.68 -2.51
C ARG A 119 19.05 -6.73 -1.01
N GLU A 120 18.83 -7.86 -0.36
CA GLU A 120 19.08 -8.05 1.08
C GLU A 120 18.45 -6.93 1.94
N SER A 121 17.28 -6.44 1.52
CA SER A 121 16.69 -5.20 2.03
C SER A 121 15.24 -5.38 2.46
N SER A 122 14.75 -4.49 3.31
CA SER A 122 13.39 -4.60 3.82
C SER A 122 12.70 -3.28 4.10
N ASN A 123 11.37 -3.30 4.17
CA ASN A 123 10.55 -2.12 4.44
C ASN A 123 10.82 -1.00 3.42
N ILE A 124 10.50 -1.27 2.16
CA ILE A 124 10.75 -0.39 1.02
C ILE A 124 9.42 0.00 0.36
N ILE A 125 9.23 1.28 0.08
CA ILE A 125 8.11 1.81 -0.71
C ILE A 125 8.66 2.46 -1.97
N ILE A 126 8.09 2.13 -3.13
CA ILE A 126 8.36 2.80 -4.40
C ILE A 126 7.02 3.29 -4.96
N GLN A 127 6.87 4.61 -5.13
CA GLN A 127 5.60 5.21 -5.52
C GLN A 127 5.72 6.28 -6.60
N ASN A 128 4.73 6.38 -7.47
CA ASN A 128 4.57 7.50 -8.41
C ASN A 128 5.78 7.71 -9.35
N VAL A 129 6.46 6.64 -9.77
CA VAL A 129 7.61 6.70 -10.68
C VAL A 129 7.32 6.00 -12.00
N THR A 130 7.87 6.52 -13.09
CA THR A 130 7.93 5.82 -14.37
C THR A 130 9.33 5.23 -14.53
N ILE A 131 9.45 3.94 -14.82
CA ILE A 131 10.72 3.27 -15.15
C ILE A 131 10.55 2.68 -16.54
N ARG A 132 11.43 3.05 -17.47
CA ARG A 132 11.27 2.63 -18.86
C ARG A 132 12.57 2.19 -19.51
N ASN A 133 12.44 1.23 -20.41
CA ASN A 133 13.46 0.81 -21.36
C ASN A 133 14.78 0.37 -20.71
N VAL A 134 14.70 -0.31 -19.56
CA VAL A 134 15.85 -0.88 -18.86
C VAL A 134 16.40 -2.06 -19.65
N LYS A 135 17.70 -2.04 -19.97
CA LYS A 135 18.32 -3.01 -20.87
C LYS A 135 19.22 -4.00 -20.15
N LYS A 136 19.05 -5.27 -20.49
CA LYS A 136 19.95 -6.39 -20.15
C LYS A 136 21.17 -6.44 -21.05
N SER A 137 20.97 -6.13 -22.34
CA SER A 137 22.02 -6.14 -23.35
C SER A 137 21.88 -4.96 -24.32
N GLY A 138 22.95 -4.68 -25.06
CA GLY A 138 23.10 -3.39 -25.74
C GLY A 138 23.71 -2.35 -24.79
N SER A 139 23.56 -1.06 -25.10
CA SER A 139 24.08 0.01 -24.26
C SER A 139 23.08 1.17 -24.19
N PRO A 140 22.92 1.82 -23.01
CA PRO A 140 23.45 1.40 -21.71
C PRO A 140 22.72 0.15 -21.16
N THR A 141 23.32 -0.56 -20.21
CA THR A 141 22.69 -1.69 -19.49
C THR A 141 22.48 -1.33 -18.03
N SER A 142 21.40 -1.83 -17.42
CA SER A 142 21.06 -1.58 -16.02
C SER A 142 20.27 -2.76 -15.45
N ASN A 143 20.49 -3.09 -14.17
CA ASN A 143 19.66 -4.01 -13.39
C ASN A 143 19.30 -5.33 -14.10
N GLY A 144 20.25 -5.90 -14.86
CA GLY A 144 20.02 -7.12 -15.64
C GLY A 144 18.89 -7.04 -16.67
N GLY A 145 18.36 -5.85 -16.98
CA GLY A 145 17.18 -5.63 -17.82
C GLY A 145 15.86 -5.47 -17.07
N ASP A 146 15.84 -5.67 -15.76
CA ASP A 146 14.62 -5.57 -14.96
C ASP A 146 14.27 -4.10 -14.67
N ALA A 147 13.01 -3.68 -14.88
CA ALA A 147 12.62 -2.32 -14.47
C ALA A 147 12.70 -2.17 -12.94
N ILE A 148 12.14 -3.14 -12.21
CA ILE A 148 12.39 -3.35 -10.78
C ILE A 148 12.77 -4.81 -10.57
N GLY A 149 13.99 -5.03 -10.09
CA GLY A 149 14.51 -6.35 -9.76
C GLY A 149 14.63 -6.51 -8.24
N MET A 150 14.23 -7.67 -7.71
CA MET A 150 14.36 -8.00 -6.29
C MET A 150 15.04 -9.36 -6.12
N GLU A 151 16.12 -9.42 -5.35
CA GLU A 151 16.78 -10.68 -5.08
C GLU A 151 17.46 -10.76 -3.70
N SER A 152 17.62 -11.98 -3.21
CA SER A 152 18.36 -12.32 -1.97
C SER A 152 17.73 -11.69 -0.73
N ASP A 153 16.84 -12.42 -0.08
CA ASP A 153 16.31 -12.09 1.25
C ASP A 153 15.63 -10.72 1.37
N VAL A 154 14.86 -10.33 0.34
CA VAL A 154 14.05 -9.11 0.34
C VAL A 154 12.72 -9.32 1.07
N ARG A 155 12.32 -8.38 1.94
CA ARG A 155 11.08 -8.47 2.75
C ARG A 155 10.28 -7.17 2.74
N ASN A 156 8.95 -7.25 2.73
CA ASN A 156 8.08 -6.10 2.98
C ASN A 156 8.35 -4.94 2.01
N VAL A 157 7.94 -5.15 0.75
CA VAL A 157 8.10 -4.16 -0.32
C VAL A 157 6.74 -3.82 -0.89
N TRP A 158 6.43 -2.53 -0.94
CA TRP A 158 5.21 -2.01 -1.56
C TRP A 158 5.59 -1.14 -2.75
N VAL A 159 5.24 -1.61 -3.95
CA VAL A 159 5.39 -0.86 -5.19
C VAL A 159 4.01 -0.47 -5.66
N ASP A 160 3.77 0.82 -5.80
CA ASP A 160 2.41 1.35 -5.95
C ASP A 160 2.39 2.55 -6.90
N HIS A 161 1.40 2.63 -7.78
CA HIS A 161 1.31 3.75 -8.73
C HIS A 161 2.56 3.97 -9.58
N VAL A 162 3.17 2.89 -10.05
CA VAL A 162 4.33 2.97 -10.95
C VAL A 162 3.92 2.69 -12.38
N THR A 163 4.68 3.22 -13.34
CA THR A 163 4.57 2.85 -14.75
C THR A 163 5.87 2.17 -15.17
N LEU A 164 5.80 0.88 -15.47
CA LEU A 164 6.92 0.06 -15.93
C LEU A 164 6.73 -0.26 -17.42
N GLU A 165 7.72 0.10 -18.23
CA GLU A 165 7.62 -0.02 -19.68
C GLU A 165 8.91 -0.53 -20.31
N ALA A 166 8.77 -1.42 -21.30
CA ALA A 166 9.84 -1.76 -22.22
C ALA A 166 9.45 -1.37 -23.65
N SER A 167 10.35 -1.59 -24.61
CA SER A 167 10.07 -1.39 -26.04
C SER A 167 10.41 -2.63 -26.85
N GLY A 168 10.14 -3.83 -26.31
CA GLY A 168 10.48 -5.10 -26.93
C GLY A 168 10.71 -6.23 -25.94
N GLY A 169 11.39 -7.28 -26.40
CA GLY A 169 11.72 -8.48 -25.64
C GLY A 169 13.23 -8.73 -25.52
N GLU A 170 13.59 -9.98 -25.25
CA GLU A 170 15.00 -10.38 -25.07
C GLU A 170 15.83 -10.15 -26.32
N ASP A 171 15.26 -10.37 -27.50
CA ASP A 171 15.94 -10.16 -28.79
C ASP A 171 16.29 -8.67 -29.03
N GLU A 172 15.51 -7.75 -28.46
CA GLU A 172 15.79 -6.31 -28.46
C GLU A 172 16.63 -5.83 -27.25
N GLY A 173 16.98 -6.76 -26.34
CA GLY A 173 17.85 -6.52 -25.20
C GLY A 173 17.15 -6.16 -23.88
N TYR A 174 15.84 -6.38 -23.77
CA TYR A 174 15.05 -6.20 -22.54
C TYR A 174 14.92 -7.51 -21.74
N ASP A 175 14.56 -7.45 -20.46
CA ASP A 175 14.19 -8.65 -19.67
C ASP A 175 12.81 -8.49 -19.00
N GLY A 176 12.69 -8.59 -17.67
CA GLY A 176 11.43 -8.44 -16.95
C GLY A 176 11.07 -6.98 -16.64
N LEU A 177 9.81 -6.73 -16.29
CA LEU A 177 9.45 -5.46 -15.66
C LEU A 177 9.53 -5.56 -14.13
N PHE A 178 9.04 -6.65 -13.54
CA PHE A 178 8.91 -6.80 -12.09
C PHE A 178 9.31 -8.20 -11.61
N ASP A 179 10.60 -8.38 -11.31
CA ASP A 179 11.19 -9.70 -11.04
C ASP A 179 11.53 -9.90 -9.55
N MET A 180 11.28 -11.11 -9.04
CA MET A 180 11.53 -11.53 -7.66
C MET A 180 12.22 -12.88 -7.61
N LYS A 181 13.37 -12.93 -6.95
CA LYS A 181 14.27 -14.09 -6.94
C LYS A 181 14.82 -14.34 -5.54
N ASN A 182 15.37 -15.53 -5.31
CA ASN A 182 16.24 -15.83 -4.16
C ASN A 182 15.62 -15.43 -2.81
N ASN A 183 14.50 -16.07 -2.45
CA ASN A 183 13.81 -15.89 -1.17
C ASN A 183 13.27 -14.46 -0.97
N THR A 184 12.63 -13.85 -1.95
CA THR A 184 11.93 -12.55 -1.84
C THR A 184 10.48 -12.75 -1.40
N ARG A 185 10.02 -12.06 -0.34
CA ARG A 185 8.70 -12.31 0.30
C ARG A 185 7.99 -11.05 0.77
N TYR A 186 6.66 -11.11 0.90
CA TYR A 186 5.79 -10.02 1.37
C TYR A 186 5.87 -8.79 0.47
N VAL A 187 5.57 -9.01 -0.81
CA VAL A 187 5.60 -7.96 -1.85
C VAL A 187 4.18 -7.65 -2.30
N THR A 188 3.91 -6.38 -2.56
CA THR A 188 2.65 -5.94 -3.19
C THR A 188 2.96 -4.98 -4.32
N LEU A 189 2.41 -5.27 -5.50
CA LEU A 189 2.36 -4.38 -6.66
C LEU A 189 0.91 -3.92 -6.84
N SER A 190 0.67 -2.62 -6.69
CA SER A 190 -0.68 -2.07 -6.76
C SER A 190 -0.80 -0.86 -7.66
N TYR A 191 -1.98 -0.67 -8.26
CA TYR A 191 -2.31 0.53 -9.04
C TYR A 191 -1.25 0.90 -10.08
N SER A 192 -0.59 -0.09 -10.70
CA SER A 192 0.57 0.15 -11.56
C SER A 192 0.28 -0.23 -13.01
N ILE A 193 1.00 0.39 -13.95
CA ILE A 193 0.96 0.03 -15.36
C ILE A 193 2.20 -0.77 -15.71
N LEU A 194 2.02 -1.91 -16.36
CA LEU A 194 3.08 -2.73 -16.94
C LEU A 194 2.76 -2.87 -18.43
N ARG A 195 3.67 -2.42 -19.31
CA ARG A 195 3.36 -2.44 -20.75
C ARG A 195 4.53 -2.67 -21.68
N ASN A 196 4.19 -3.10 -22.90
CA ASN A 196 5.09 -3.16 -24.06
C ASN A 196 6.35 -4.02 -23.84
N SER A 197 6.23 -5.06 -23.03
CA SER A 197 7.32 -5.98 -22.67
C SER A 197 6.98 -7.41 -23.07
N GLU A 198 7.99 -8.17 -23.48
CA GLU A 198 7.84 -9.62 -23.61
C GLU A 198 7.53 -10.28 -22.25
N ARG A 199 8.03 -9.73 -21.14
CA ARG A 199 7.95 -10.35 -19.81
C ARG A 199 7.46 -9.34 -18.78
N GLY A 200 6.28 -9.61 -18.21
CA GLY A 200 5.74 -8.81 -17.12
C GLY A 200 6.58 -8.95 -15.85
N GLY A 201 6.89 -10.17 -15.44
CA GLY A 201 7.70 -10.42 -14.24
C GLY A 201 7.64 -11.87 -13.77
N LEU A 202 8.70 -12.33 -13.10
CA LEU A 202 8.77 -13.66 -12.50
C LEU A 202 8.89 -13.62 -10.98
N VAL A 203 8.41 -14.68 -10.34
CA VAL A 203 8.56 -14.98 -8.92
C VAL A 203 9.19 -16.36 -8.82
N GLY A 204 10.50 -16.39 -8.57
CA GLY A 204 11.34 -17.59 -8.62
C GLY A 204 12.05 -17.77 -9.96
N SER A 205 13.38 -17.67 -9.94
CA SER A 205 14.25 -17.69 -11.14
C SER A 205 14.32 -19.06 -11.85
N SER A 206 14.09 -20.14 -11.13
CA SER A 206 14.16 -21.52 -11.62
C SER A 206 13.21 -22.43 -10.85
N GLU A 207 12.99 -23.66 -11.33
CA GLU A 207 12.11 -24.62 -10.64
C GLU A 207 12.61 -25.03 -9.24
N SER A 208 13.88 -24.74 -8.90
CA SER A 208 14.40 -24.90 -7.53
C SER A 208 14.24 -23.66 -6.64
N ASP A 209 13.94 -22.48 -7.21
CA ASP A 209 13.80 -21.21 -6.51
C ASP A 209 12.34 -20.97 -6.06
N THR A 210 11.84 -21.87 -5.22
CA THR A 210 10.44 -21.93 -4.76
C THR A 210 10.18 -21.22 -3.43
N SER A 211 11.20 -20.54 -2.91
CA SER A 211 11.15 -19.88 -1.59
C SER A 211 10.62 -18.45 -1.63
N ASN A 212 10.15 -17.99 -2.80
CA ASN A 212 9.64 -16.66 -3.03
C ASN A 212 8.13 -16.57 -2.73
N GLY A 213 7.64 -15.34 -2.59
CA GLY A 213 6.29 -15.04 -2.12
C GLY A 213 6.19 -15.00 -0.60
N PHE A 214 5.12 -14.52 0.00
CA PHE A 214 3.81 -14.20 -0.55
C PHE A 214 3.81 -12.90 -1.38
N VAL A 215 3.07 -12.87 -2.50
CA VAL A 215 3.00 -11.70 -3.40
C VAL A 215 1.56 -11.32 -3.72
N THR A 216 1.26 -10.02 -3.74
CA THR A 216 -0.04 -9.48 -4.17
C THR A 216 0.11 -8.60 -5.40
N TYR A 217 -0.82 -8.74 -6.34
CA TYR A 217 -0.99 -7.90 -7.52
C TYR A 217 -2.42 -7.39 -7.55
N HIS A 218 -2.65 -6.08 -7.43
CA HIS A 218 -4.02 -5.56 -7.55
C HIS A 218 -4.15 -4.22 -8.25
N HIS A 219 -5.27 -4.02 -8.94
CA HIS A 219 -5.57 -2.75 -9.61
C HIS A 219 -4.50 -2.34 -10.64
N ASN A 220 -3.74 -3.31 -11.15
CA ASN A 220 -2.73 -3.04 -12.17
C ASN A 220 -3.32 -3.14 -13.56
N LEU A 221 -2.77 -2.35 -14.48
CA LEU A 221 -2.95 -2.52 -15.92
C LEU A 221 -1.77 -3.30 -16.49
N TYR A 222 -2.03 -4.46 -17.08
CA TYR A 222 -1.10 -5.19 -17.92
C TYR A 222 -1.50 -4.97 -19.38
N GLN A 223 -0.70 -4.25 -20.15
CA GLN A 223 -1.06 -3.87 -21.51
C GLN A 223 0.01 -4.29 -22.51
N ASN A 224 -0.38 -5.05 -23.55
CA ASN A 224 0.55 -5.48 -24.60
C ASN A 224 1.80 -6.16 -24.01
N ILE A 225 1.55 -7.21 -23.22
CA ILE A 225 2.60 -8.04 -22.59
C ILE A 225 2.59 -9.41 -23.24
N ASN A 226 3.76 -9.98 -23.56
CA ASN A 226 3.78 -11.31 -24.16
C ASN A 226 3.42 -12.40 -23.12
N SER A 227 4.18 -12.47 -22.03
CA SER A 227 3.98 -13.48 -20.99
C SER A 227 4.41 -13.04 -19.59
N ARG A 228 4.25 -13.95 -18.62
CA ARG A 228 4.72 -13.81 -17.23
C ARG A 228 4.03 -12.66 -16.50
N THR A 229 2.73 -12.79 -16.21
CA THR A 229 1.98 -11.78 -15.46
C THR A 229 1.29 -12.31 -14.20
N PRO A 230 2.01 -12.93 -13.23
CA PRO A 230 3.44 -13.29 -13.26
C PRO A 230 3.68 -14.74 -13.72
N LEU A 231 4.95 -15.09 -13.93
CA LEU A 231 5.40 -16.48 -13.80
C LEU A 231 5.68 -16.75 -12.32
N LEU A 232 4.91 -17.64 -11.70
CA LEU A 232 4.97 -17.94 -10.28
C LEU A 232 5.47 -19.37 -10.03
N ARG A 233 6.61 -19.50 -9.33
CA ARG A 233 7.18 -20.78 -8.91
C ARG A 233 7.13 -20.94 -7.40
N GLY A 234 6.44 -21.97 -6.93
CA GLY A 234 6.13 -22.12 -5.51
C GLY A 234 5.37 -20.92 -4.94
N GLY A 235 5.38 -20.77 -3.62
CA GLY A 235 4.77 -19.62 -2.93
C GLY A 235 3.27 -19.44 -3.16
N ILE A 236 2.76 -18.30 -2.70
CA ILE A 236 1.36 -17.88 -2.90
C ILE A 236 1.36 -16.53 -3.62
N GLY A 237 0.58 -16.44 -4.69
CA GLY A 237 0.26 -15.20 -5.39
C GLY A 237 -1.22 -14.87 -5.24
N HIS A 238 -1.56 -13.63 -4.91
CA HIS A 238 -2.93 -13.13 -4.93
C HIS A 238 -3.07 -12.05 -6.00
N SER A 239 -3.84 -12.31 -7.05
CA SER A 239 -4.11 -11.39 -8.16
C SER A 239 -5.58 -11.02 -8.14
N TYR A 240 -5.89 -9.75 -7.85
CA TYR A 240 -7.27 -9.27 -7.86
C TYR A 240 -7.49 -7.88 -8.44
N ASN A 241 -8.66 -7.65 -9.05
CA ASN A 241 -9.02 -6.39 -9.70
C ASN A 241 -7.95 -5.83 -10.66
N ASN A 242 -7.18 -6.68 -11.33
CA ASN A 242 -6.26 -6.24 -12.39
C ASN A 242 -6.98 -6.25 -13.75
N HIS A 243 -6.58 -5.35 -14.63
CA HIS A 243 -6.97 -5.34 -16.04
C HIS A 243 -5.81 -5.88 -16.89
N PHE A 244 -6.03 -6.99 -17.57
CA PHE A 244 -5.09 -7.57 -18.53
C PHE A 244 -5.63 -7.34 -19.94
N ALA A 245 -4.98 -6.47 -20.71
CA ALA A 245 -5.38 -6.08 -22.05
C ALA A 245 -4.31 -6.46 -23.07
N GLY A 246 -4.59 -7.48 -23.89
CA GLY A 246 -3.67 -7.90 -24.94
C GLY A 246 -2.49 -8.75 -24.45
N LEU A 247 -2.74 -9.79 -23.64
CA LEU A 247 -1.72 -10.82 -23.37
C LEU A 247 -1.51 -11.70 -24.61
N VAL A 248 -0.30 -11.72 -25.16
CA VAL A 248 -0.02 -12.32 -26.47
C VAL A 248 0.14 -13.85 -26.40
N GLU A 249 0.88 -14.38 -25.42
CA GLU A 249 1.13 -15.81 -25.29
C GLU A 249 0.47 -16.45 -24.08
N SER A 250 0.70 -15.91 -22.87
CA SER A 250 0.16 -16.48 -21.63
C SER A 250 0.14 -15.46 -20.48
N GLY A 251 -0.74 -15.66 -19.50
CA GLY A 251 -0.86 -14.76 -18.35
C GLY A 251 -0.19 -15.28 -17.08
N ILE A 252 -1.01 -15.50 -16.05
CA ILE A 252 -0.61 -16.03 -14.74
C ILE A 252 -0.18 -17.48 -14.93
N ASN A 253 1.11 -17.73 -14.76
CA ASN A 253 1.71 -19.05 -14.97
C ASN A 253 2.14 -19.66 -13.62
N SER A 254 1.27 -20.48 -13.03
CA SER A 254 1.48 -21.14 -11.74
C SER A 254 2.23 -22.47 -11.94
N ARG A 255 3.41 -22.63 -11.31
CA ARG A 255 4.32 -23.78 -11.47
C ARG A 255 4.85 -24.29 -10.12
N VAL A 256 5.34 -25.53 -10.10
CA VAL A 256 6.07 -26.12 -8.96
C VAL A 256 5.34 -25.97 -7.63
N GLY A 257 4.07 -26.33 -7.63
CA GLY A 257 3.22 -26.24 -6.44
C GLY A 257 2.87 -24.83 -5.98
N ALA A 258 3.14 -23.80 -6.79
CA ALA A 258 2.63 -22.46 -6.58
C ALA A 258 1.10 -22.47 -6.39
N GLN A 259 0.59 -21.52 -5.60
CA GLN A 259 -0.84 -21.35 -5.37
C GLN A 259 -1.24 -19.92 -5.75
N ALA A 260 -2.01 -19.78 -6.82
CA ALA A 260 -2.51 -18.49 -7.29
C ALA A 260 -3.99 -18.30 -6.92
N LYS A 261 -4.31 -17.34 -6.06
CA LYS A 261 -5.68 -16.83 -5.91
C LYS A 261 -5.91 -15.76 -6.98
N VAL A 262 -6.87 -15.98 -7.88
CA VAL A 262 -7.13 -15.14 -9.04
C VAL A 262 -8.59 -14.71 -9.02
N GLU A 263 -8.86 -13.49 -8.57
CA GLU A 263 -10.23 -13.06 -8.31
C GLU A 263 -10.59 -11.67 -8.82
N HIS A 264 -11.78 -11.54 -9.42
CA HIS A 264 -12.32 -10.26 -9.90
C HIS A 264 -11.38 -9.49 -10.87
N ASN A 265 -10.55 -10.19 -11.63
CA ASN A 265 -9.75 -9.59 -12.69
C ASN A 265 -10.55 -9.49 -13.98
N TYR A 266 -10.19 -8.53 -14.84
CA TYR A 266 -10.73 -8.39 -16.18
C TYR A 266 -9.65 -8.75 -17.20
N PHE A 267 -9.87 -9.81 -17.96
CA PHE A 267 -9.00 -10.22 -19.06
C PHE A 267 -9.67 -9.86 -20.40
N GLU A 268 -8.97 -9.11 -21.23
CA GLU A 268 -9.45 -8.57 -22.50
C GLU A 268 -8.45 -8.90 -23.61
N ASP A 269 -8.95 -9.36 -24.77
CA ASP A 269 -8.15 -9.57 -25.99
C ASP A 269 -6.88 -10.41 -25.75
N SER A 270 -6.98 -11.42 -24.90
CA SER A 270 -5.82 -12.12 -24.32
C SER A 270 -5.80 -13.61 -24.66
N LYS A 271 -4.63 -14.23 -24.50
CA LYS A 271 -4.44 -15.67 -24.68
C LYS A 271 -3.91 -16.36 -23.42
N ASP A 272 -4.44 -17.56 -23.14
CA ASP A 272 -3.91 -18.47 -22.12
C ASP A 272 -3.63 -17.78 -20.78
N VAL A 273 -4.64 -17.06 -20.27
CA VAL A 273 -4.44 -16.08 -19.18
C VAL A 273 -4.16 -16.69 -17.81
N LEU A 274 -4.41 -18.00 -17.65
CA LEU A 274 -4.16 -18.75 -16.41
C LEU A 274 -3.82 -20.21 -16.72
N GLY A 275 -2.77 -20.74 -16.09
CA GLY A 275 -2.47 -22.16 -16.14
C GLY A 275 -1.06 -22.49 -15.69
N THR A 276 -0.59 -23.66 -16.08
CA THR A 276 0.83 -24.04 -16.03
C THR A 276 1.33 -24.13 -17.46
N PHE A 277 2.34 -23.33 -17.84
CA PHE A 277 2.86 -23.31 -19.21
C PHE A 277 4.36 -23.54 -19.22
N TYR A 278 4.85 -24.18 -20.29
CA TYR A 278 6.27 -24.46 -20.56
C TYR A 278 6.96 -25.34 -19.50
N THR A 279 6.20 -26.19 -18.79
CA THR A 279 6.69 -27.18 -17.82
C THR A 279 5.59 -28.20 -17.51
N ASP A 280 5.96 -29.41 -17.08
CA ASP A 280 5.05 -30.41 -16.50
C ASP A 280 5.01 -30.35 -14.96
N GLU A 281 5.81 -29.48 -14.34
CA GLU A 281 5.76 -29.20 -12.89
C GLU A 281 4.59 -28.27 -12.55
N LEU A 282 3.43 -28.89 -12.31
CA LEU A 282 2.15 -28.21 -12.09
C LEU A 282 2.16 -27.24 -10.90
N GLY A 283 1.47 -26.12 -11.07
CA GLY A 283 1.00 -25.27 -9.99
C GLY A 283 -0.52 -25.42 -9.78
N TYR A 284 -1.04 -24.61 -8.89
CA TYR A 284 -2.44 -24.59 -8.48
C TYR A 284 -3.01 -23.18 -8.54
N TRP A 285 -4.33 -23.11 -8.65
CA TRP A 285 -5.08 -21.87 -8.65
C TRP A 285 -6.48 -22.04 -8.06
N GLU A 286 -6.95 -20.94 -7.50
CA GLU A 286 -8.34 -20.75 -7.11
C GLU A 286 -8.88 -19.51 -7.84
N VAL A 287 -10.01 -19.65 -8.53
CA VAL A 287 -10.61 -18.59 -9.33
C VAL A 287 -11.95 -18.15 -8.74
N ASN A 288 -12.23 -16.84 -8.77
CA ASN A 288 -13.52 -16.29 -8.35
C ASN A 288 -13.85 -14.99 -9.10
N GLY A 289 -15.04 -14.87 -9.70
CA GLY A 289 -15.53 -13.58 -10.22
C GLY A 289 -14.74 -12.90 -11.35
N ASN A 290 -13.82 -13.59 -12.04
CA ASN A 290 -13.09 -13.01 -13.18
C ASN A 290 -13.97 -12.86 -14.43
N ILE A 291 -13.68 -11.85 -15.25
CA ILE A 291 -14.27 -11.70 -16.60
C ILE A 291 -13.22 -12.07 -17.65
N TYR A 292 -13.65 -12.86 -18.63
CA TYR A 292 -12.85 -13.28 -19.78
C TYR A 292 -13.49 -12.75 -21.07
N ASP A 293 -13.14 -11.53 -21.45
CA ASP A 293 -13.60 -10.90 -22.69
C ASP A 293 -12.60 -11.17 -23.84
N ASN A 294 -13.10 -11.76 -24.92
CA ASN A 294 -12.31 -12.18 -26.08
C ASN A 294 -11.03 -12.97 -25.72
N VAL A 295 -11.10 -13.86 -24.72
CA VAL A 295 -9.96 -14.70 -24.32
C VAL A 295 -9.91 -15.99 -25.13
N THR A 296 -8.73 -16.29 -25.68
CA THR A 296 -8.46 -17.55 -26.40
C THR A 296 -7.62 -18.50 -25.56
N TRP A 297 -7.80 -19.80 -25.79
CA TRP A 297 -7.15 -20.86 -25.01
C TRP A 297 -6.56 -21.93 -25.94
N SER A 298 -5.33 -22.32 -25.66
CA SER A 298 -4.68 -23.46 -26.31
C SER A 298 -5.29 -24.79 -25.81
N SER A 299 -5.08 -25.86 -26.57
CA SER A 299 -5.41 -27.21 -26.08
C SER A 299 -4.35 -27.70 -25.08
N PRO A 300 -4.72 -28.49 -24.06
CA PRO A 300 -3.74 -29.11 -23.17
C PRO A 300 -2.71 -29.96 -23.95
N GLY A 301 -1.45 -29.85 -23.56
CA GLY A 301 -0.30 -30.60 -24.07
C GLY A 301 0.50 -31.25 -22.95
N SER A 302 1.72 -31.69 -23.26
CA SER A 302 2.62 -32.33 -22.28
C SER A 302 3.22 -31.35 -21.27
N GLU A 303 3.44 -30.10 -21.68
CA GLU A 303 4.07 -29.04 -20.86
C GLU A 303 3.23 -27.76 -20.86
N ASN A 304 1.99 -27.84 -21.34
CA ASN A 304 1.06 -26.71 -21.41
C ASN A 304 -0.31 -27.16 -20.92
N HIS A 305 -0.72 -26.61 -19.78
CA HIS A 305 -1.91 -26.94 -19.03
C HIS A 305 -2.75 -25.68 -18.78
N PRO A 306 -3.34 -25.08 -19.83
CA PRO A 306 -4.23 -23.93 -19.67
C PRO A 306 -5.42 -24.30 -18.78
N ALA A 307 -5.87 -23.37 -17.94
CA ALA A 307 -7.09 -23.53 -17.14
C ALA A 307 -8.36 -23.66 -18.01
N GLY A 308 -8.26 -23.26 -19.27
CA GLY A 308 -9.25 -23.48 -20.32
C GLY A 308 -10.31 -22.39 -20.38
N PRO A 309 -11.26 -22.48 -21.33
CA PRO A 309 -12.30 -21.47 -21.52
C PRO A 309 -13.29 -21.35 -20.34
N ASN A 310 -13.30 -22.33 -19.44
CA ASN A 310 -14.09 -22.29 -18.21
C ASN A 310 -13.20 -22.66 -17.01
N PRO A 311 -12.29 -21.77 -16.57
CA PRO A 311 -11.34 -22.06 -15.50
C PRO A 311 -12.05 -22.60 -14.25
N GLN A 312 -11.56 -23.70 -13.71
CA GLN A 312 -12.02 -24.28 -12.45
C GLN A 312 -10.90 -24.23 -11.42
N SER A 313 -11.26 -23.93 -10.16
CA SER A 313 -10.34 -24.03 -9.04
C SER A 313 -9.87 -25.47 -8.86
N ASN A 314 -8.56 -25.66 -8.68
CA ASN A 314 -7.97 -26.96 -8.38
C ASN A 314 -7.32 -27.02 -6.99
N THR A 315 -7.40 -25.91 -6.24
CA THR A 315 -7.03 -25.80 -4.83
C THR A 315 -7.95 -24.77 -4.13
N SER A 316 -7.78 -24.64 -2.82
CA SER A 316 -8.19 -23.48 -2.02
C SER A 316 -6.93 -22.72 -1.59
N VAL A 317 -6.99 -21.39 -1.56
CA VAL A 317 -5.87 -20.52 -1.18
C VAL A 317 -6.33 -19.54 -0.09
N ASP A 318 -5.67 -19.58 1.06
CA ASP A 318 -5.98 -18.72 2.20
C ASP A 318 -5.24 -17.38 2.10
N ILE A 319 -5.97 -16.26 2.15
CA ILE A 319 -5.42 -14.90 2.14
C ILE A 319 -5.54 -14.29 3.54
N PRO A 320 -4.42 -13.99 4.24
CA PRO A 320 -4.43 -13.63 5.66
C PRO A 320 -4.62 -12.13 5.94
N TYR A 321 -4.79 -11.30 4.92
CA TYR A 321 -5.03 -9.85 5.07
C TYR A 321 -6.44 -9.49 4.59
N SER A 322 -6.96 -8.36 5.09
CA SER A 322 -8.22 -7.80 4.61
C SER A 322 -8.03 -7.06 3.28
N TYR A 323 -8.99 -7.20 2.38
CA TYR A 323 -9.06 -6.49 1.12
C TYR A 323 -10.53 -6.33 0.71
N ASN A 324 -10.79 -5.36 -0.16
CA ASN A 324 -12.10 -5.18 -0.80
C ASN A 324 -11.94 -5.48 -2.28
N LEU A 325 -12.98 -6.07 -2.86
CA LEU A 325 -13.05 -6.36 -4.28
C LEU A 325 -13.99 -5.37 -4.96
N ASP A 326 -13.55 -4.81 -6.07
CA ASP A 326 -14.46 -4.19 -7.02
C ASP A 326 -15.20 -5.25 -7.84
N ASP A 327 -16.36 -4.90 -8.38
CA ASP A 327 -16.98 -5.68 -9.43
C ASP A 327 -16.03 -5.75 -10.62
N ALA A 328 -15.75 -6.96 -11.12
CA ALA A 328 -14.81 -7.17 -12.22
C ALA A 328 -15.18 -6.34 -13.46
N SER A 329 -16.46 -6.08 -13.71
CA SER A 329 -16.92 -5.27 -14.85
C SER A 329 -16.52 -3.79 -14.77
N CYS A 330 -16.24 -3.29 -13.56
CA CYS A 330 -15.80 -1.91 -13.33
C CYS A 330 -14.28 -1.76 -13.38
N VAL A 331 -13.54 -2.87 -13.34
CA VAL A 331 -12.07 -2.87 -13.25
C VAL A 331 -11.41 -2.10 -14.39
N PRO A 332 -11.80 -2.24 -15.68
CA PRO A 332 -11.19 -1.45 -16.75
C PRO A 332 -11.28 0.07 -16.51
N ASP A 333 -12.46 0.57 -16.12
CA ASP A 333 -12.69 1.99 -15.87
C ASP A 333 -11.96 2.50 -14.63
N ILE A 334 -11.92 1.71 -13.55
CA ILE A 334 -11.16 2.04 -12.34
C ILE A 334 -9.68 2.13 -12.69
N VAL A 335 -9.12 1.06 -13.26
CA VAL A 335 -7.70 0.94 -13.56
C VAL A 335 -7.25 2.03 -14.53
N ALA A 336 -8.06 2.38 -15.54
CA ALA A 336 -7.76 3.48 -16.46
C ALA A 336 -7.63 4.86 -15.78
N GLN A 337 -8.29 5.06 -14.63
CA GLN A 337 -8.27 6.32 -13.89
C GLN A 337 -7.24 6.33 -12.75
N THR A 338 -6.91 5.16 -12.21
CA THR A 338 -6.08 5.04 -11.00
C THR A 338 -4.65 4.61 -11.30
N ALA A 339 -4.45 3.70 -12.27
CA ALA A 339 -3.17 3.02 -12.40
C ALA A 339 -2.07 3.89 -13.04
N GLY A 340 -0.86 3.73 -12.53
CA GLY A 340 0.36 4.33 -13.07
C GLY A 340 0.82 5.58 -12.32
N ALA A 341 1.97 6.09 -12.76
CA ALA A 341 2.51 7.34 -12.23
C ALA A 341 1.70 8.55 -12.73
N GLY A 342 1.66 9.61 -11.94
CA GLY A 342 1.01 10.87 -12.28
C GLY A 342 -0.51 10.90 -12.06
N THR A 343 -1.10 9.86 -11.47
CA THR A 343 -2.55 9.78 -11.21
C THR A 343 -2.96 10.43 -9.88
N GLY A 344 -2.03 11.10 -9.19
CA GLY A 344 -2.26 11.62 -7.84
C GLY A 344 -2.47 10.52 -6.81
N LEU A 345 -1.96 9.31 -7.10
CA LEU A 345 -2.12 8.11 -6.28
C LEU A 345 -3.59 7.69 -6.10
N ALA A 346 -4.48 8.03 -7.04
CA ALA A 346 -5.91 7.75 -6.94
C ALA A 346 -6.18 6.24 -6.75
N GLN A 347 -7.10 5.89 -5.86
CA GLN A 347 -7.45 4.50 -5.52
C GLN A 347 -8.93 4.24 -5.77
N SER A 348 -9.33 2.98 -5.89
CA SER A 348 -10.75 2.60 -5.87
C SER A 348 -11.38 2.89 -4.50
N ASN A 349 -12.69 3.16 -4.48
CA ASN A 349 -13.48 3.20 -3.25
C ASN A 349 -14.35 1.94 -3.03
N GLY A 350 -14.28 0.94 -3.91
CA GLY A 350 -15.10 -0.28 -3.83
C GLY A 350 -16.53 -0.11 -4.38
N GLU A 351 -16.86 1.04 -4.95
CA GLU A 351 -18.17 1.37 -5.53
C GLU A 351 -18.05 1.67 -7.04
N CYS A 352 -17.13 1.00 -7.75
CA CYS A 352 -16.89 1.23 -9.18
C CYS A 352 -16.47 2.67 -9.51
N THR A 353 -15.91 3.41 -8.54
CA THR A 353 -15.50 4.81 -8.71
C THR A 353 -14.15 5.10 -8.07
N PRO A 354 -13.28 5.90 -8.71
CA PRO A 354 -12.00 6.27 -8.13
C PRO A 354 -12.12 7.43 -7.13
N GLN A 355 -11.18 7.51 -6.21
CA GLN A 355 -11.00 8.57 -5.22
C GLN A 355 -9.51 8.91 -5.05
N THR A 356 -9.18 10.18 -4.83
CA THR A 356 -7.81 10.55 -4.43
C THR A 356 -7.61 10.23 -2.94
N PRO A 357 -6.53 9.53 -2.54
CA PRO A 357 -6.28 9.24 -1.13
C PRO A 357 -6.03 10.54 -0.35
N THR A 358 -6.63 10.65 0.84
CA THR A 358 -6.32 11.72 1.79
C THR A 358 -4.88 11.52 2.30
N PRO A 359 -4.02 12.56 2.29
CA PRO A 359 -2.65 12.43 2.77
C PRO A 359 -2.60 11.99 4.24
N THR A 360 -1.84 10.94 4.53
CA THR A 360 -1.50 10.54 5.90
C THR A 360 -0.69 11.68 6.54
N PRO A 361 -1.08 12.23 7.71
CA PRO A 361 -0.31 13.28 8.37
C PRO A 361 1.10 12.79 8.67
N THR A 362 2.11 13.55 8.25
CA THR A 362 3.53 13.24 8.49
C THR A 362 3.82 13.24 10.00
N PRO A 363 4.36 12.16 10.58
CA PRO A 363 4.76 12.17 11.98
C PRO A 363 6.05 12.99 12.12
N THR A 364 5.97 14.17 12.72
CA THR A 364 7.15 14.91 13.18
C THR A 364 7.87 14.13 14.28
N SER A 365 9.19 13.99 14.13
CA SER A 365 10.15 13.29 15.01
C SER A 365 9.99 13.59 16.52
N PRO A 366 10.27 12.61 17.41
CA PRO A 366 9.81 12.62 18.79
C PRO A 366 10.71 13.46 19.70
N THR A 367 10.10 14.36 20.46
CA THR A 367 10.64 14.77 21.77
C THR A 367 10.68 13.52 22.66
N PRO A 368 11.75 13.28 23.46
CA PRO A 368 11.92 12.01 24.17
C PRO A 368 10.70 11.69 25.04
N THR A 369 10.04 10.57 24.73
CA THR A 369 8.95 10.00 25.53
C THR A 369 9.54 9.47 26.84
N PRO A 370 9.15 9.99 28.01
CA PRO A 370 9.45 9.32 29.27
C PRO A 370 8.71 7.97 29.32
N THR A 371 9.37 6.97 29.88
CA THR A 371 8.84 5.65 30.27
C THR A 371 7.36 5.70 30.67
N PRO A 372 6.52 4.73 30.24
CA PRO A 372 5.08 4.76 30.48
C PRO A 372 4.81 4.81 31.99
N THR A 373 4.40 6.00 32.42
CA THR A 373 3.73 6.19 33.71
C THR A 373 2.23 6.02 33.42
N PRO A 374 1.46 5.35 34.29
CA PRO A 374 0.03 5.13 34.07
C PRO A 374 -0.64 6.47 33.76
N THR A 375 -1.21 6.63 32.56
CA THR A 375 -1.88 7.87 32.17
C THR A 375 -3.12 8.03 33.03
N THR A 376 -3.03 8.99 33.94
CA THR A 376 -4.15 9.49 34.73
C THR A 376 -5.15 10.13 33.74
N PRO A 377 -6.48 10.06 33.95
CA PRO A 377 -7.46 10.71 33.10
C PRO A 377 -7.12 12.20 32.87
N PRO A 378 -7.55 12.80 31.75
CA PRO A 378 -7.35 14.23 31.52
C PRO A 378 -7.84 15.05 32.73
N ASP A 379 -7.01 15.96 33.25
CA ASP A 379 -7.38 16.83 34.35
C ASP A 379 -8.51 17.79 33.91
N GLY A 380 -9.65 17.77 34.59
CA GLY A 380 -10.78 18.65 34.28
C GLY A 380 -12.13 18.08 34.70
N THR A 381 -13.20 18.89 34.59
CA THR A 381 -14.57 18.42 34.77
C THR A 381 -15.00 17.60 33.56
N ASN A 382 -15.42 16.34 33.77
CA ASN A 382 -16.02 15.53 32.72
C ASN A 382 -17.36 16.14 32.27
N LEU A 383 -17.40 16.67 31.05
CA LEU A 383 -18.54 17.36 30.44
C LEU A 383 -19.60 16.40 29.88
N SER A 384 -19.34 15.09 29.91
CA SER A 384 -20.33 14.07 29.53
C SER A 384 -21.37 13.89 30.63
N ILE A 385 -21.00 14.11 31.89
CA ILE A 385 -21.91 14.03 33.04
C ILE A 385 -22.96 15.15 32.92
N GLY A 386 -24.24 14.77 32.89
CA GLY A 386 -25.34 15.70 32.61
C GLY A 386 -25.58 15.99 31.12
N ALA A 387 -24.78 15.36 30.24
CA ALA A 387 -24.91 15.28 28.79
C ALA A 387 -26.31 14.88 28.28
N GLY A 388 -26.50 14.82 26.97
CA GLY A 388 -27.35 13.83 26.31
C GLY A 388 -26.47 12.76 25.66
N SER A 389 -27.04 11.60 25.31
CA SER A 389 -26.36 10.60 24.49
C SER A 389 -27.31 9.86 23.56
N ASP A 390 -26.77 9.34 22.46
CA ASP A 390 -27.43 8.41 21.53
C ASP A 390 -26.37 7.59 20.77
N GLY A 391 -26.77 6.82 19.76
CA GLY A 391 -25.84 5.98 19.00
C GLY A 391 -26.49 5.31 17.79
N SER A 392 -25.76 4.41 17.12
CA SER A 392 -26.24 3.70 15.93
C SER A 392 -27.10 2.48 16.26
N SER A 393 -26.72 1.70 17.27
CA SER A 393 -27.46 0.55 17.78
C SER A 393 -27.09 0.30 19.24
N LYS A 394 -27.86 -0.55 19.92
CA LYS A 394 -27.51 -1.04 21.26
C LYS A 394 -27.93 -2.49 21.45
N ALA A 395 -27.08 -3.28 22.09
CA ALA A 395 -27.39 -4.63 22.53
C ALA A 395 -28.46 -4.62 23.64
N ASP A 396 -29.21 -5.71 23.75
CA ASP A 396 -30.20 -5.90 24.81
C ASP A 396 -29.56 -5.78 26.20
N GLY A 397 -30.25 -5.11 27.12
CA GLY A 397 -29.76 -4.86 28.48
C GLY A 397 -28.77 -3.69 28.63
N THR A 398 -28.39 -3.01 27.55
CA THR A 398 -27.52 -1.82 27.60
C THR A 398 -28.28 -0.53 27.25
N SER A 399 -27.69 0.62 27.60
CA SER A 399 -28.27 1.94 27.33
C SER A 399 -27.19 2.93 26.89
N TYR A 400 -27.55 3.87 25.99
CA TYR A 400 -26.67 4.99 25.65
C TYR A 400 -26.39 5.89 26.85
N GLY A 401 -27.27 5.91 27.86
CA GLY A 401 -27.07 6.72 29.07
C GLY A 401 -25.89 6.24 29.93
N ASN A 402 -25.51 4.97 29.78
CA ASN A 402 -24.49 4.33 30.60
C ASN A 402 -23.09 4.92 30.36
N VAL A 403 -22.79 5.42 29.16
CA VAL A 403 -21.46 5.99 28.86
C VAL A 403 -21.16 7.32 29.53
N ARG A 404 -22.01 7.80 30.42
CA ARG A 404 -21.94 9.16 30.97
C ARG A 404 -22.59 9.31 32.34
N ASP A 405 -22.74 8.20 33.07
CA ASP A 405 -23.31 8.20 34.41
C ASP A 405 -22.23 8.15 35.50
N GLY A 406 -20.96 7.96 35.12
CA GLY A 406 -19.82 7.88 36.02
C GLY A 406 -19.72 6.51 36.71
N ASP A 407 -20.44 5.49 36.24
CA ASP A 407 -20.48 4.16 36.81
C ASP A 407 -19.82 3.13 35.89
N MET A 408 -18.59 2.73 36.23
CA MET A 408 -17.83 1.68 35.54
C MET A 408 -18.49 0.28 35.58
N GLY A 409 -19.55 0.10 36.36
CA GLY A 409 -20.36 -1.12 36.43
C GLY A 409 -21.44 -1.21 35.34
N THR A 410 -21.78 -0.11 34.68
CA THR A 410 -22.72 -0.10 33.55
C THR A 410 -21.97 0.17 32.24
N TYR A 411 -22.58 -0.16 31.10
CA TYR A 411 -21.96 0.08 29.80
C TYR A 411 -22.97 0.17 28.66
N TRP A 412 -22.56 0.83 27.58
CA TRP A 412 -23.15 0.68 26.26
C TRP A 412 -22.38 -0.37 25.45
N SER A 413 -23.11 -1.12 24.63
CA SER A 413 -22.53 -2.05 23.66
C SER A 413 -23.36 -2.02 22.38
N PRO A 414 -22.75 -1.98 21.18
CA PRO A 414 -23.49 -2.08 19.93
C PRO A 414 -24.02 -3.51 19.68
N GLN A 415 -24.90 -3.68 18.69
CA GLN A 415 -25.43 -5.01 18.33
C GLN A 415 -24.41 -5.94 17.64
N GLY A 416 -23.26 -5.41 17.20
CA GLY A 416 -22.20 -6.17 16.53
C GLY A 416 -20.81 -5.71 16.95
N SER A 417 -19.79 -6.05 16.17
CA SER A 417 -18.39 -5.63 16.40
C SER A 417 -18.08 -4.19 15.96
N THR A 418 -19.07 -3.44 15.50
CA THR A 418 -18.91 -2.02 15.16
C THR A 418 -20.13 -1.24 15.62
N GLY A 419 -19.96 0.06 15.81
CA GLY A 419 -21.05 0.91 16.25
C GLY A 419 -20.61 2.31 16.60
N ARG A 420 -21.59 3.17 16.82
CA ARG A 420 -21.38 4.56 17.20
C ARG A 420 -22.11 4.83 18.50
N VAL A 421 -21.42 5.51 19.42
CA VAL A 421 -22.03 6.18 20.57
C VAL A 421 -21.63 7.64 20.59
N SER A 422 -22.51 8.49 21.09
CA SER A 422 -22.38 9.95 20.97
C SER A 422 -22.69 10.66 22.28
N ILE A 423 -22.00 11.77 22.55
CA ILE A 423 -22.35 12.75 23.58
C ILE A 423 -22.89 14.00 22.90
N LYS A 424 -23.99 14.57 23.41
CA LYS A 424 -24.63 15.77 22.85
C LYS A 424 -25.00 16.78 23.93
N TRP A 425 -24.84 18.07 23.63
CA TRP A 425 -25.12 19.17 24.55
C TRP A 425 -26.27 20.04 24.04
N GLY A 426 -26.94 20.73 24.97
CA GLY A 426 -28.01 21.67 24.64
C GLY A 426 -27.50 22.92 23.93
N ASP A 427 -26.28 23.34 24.28
CA ASP A 427 -25.55 24.46 23.67
C ASP A 427 -24.22 23.95 23.08
N SER A 428 -23.61 24.72 22.20
CA SER A 428 -22.31 24.36 21.63
C SER A 428 -21.24 24.36 22.73
N THR A 429 -20.49 23.26 22.81
CA THR A 429 -19.47 23.02 23.84
C THR A 429 -18.11 22.87 23.17
N THR A 430 -17.10 23.57 23.67
CA THR A 430 -15.71 23.39 23.21
C THR A 430 -15.04 22.29 24.02
N ILE A 431 -14.55 21.28 23.33
CA ILE A 431 -13.81 20.15 23.90
C ILE A 431 -12.51 19.94 23.12
N SER A 432 -11.50 19.41 23.80
CA SER A 432 -10.20 19.08 23.19
C SER A 432 -9.67 17.70 23.61
N ALA A 433 -10.38 17.02 24.51
CA ALA A 433 -10.05 15.66 24.89
C ALA A 433 -11.29 14.84 25.23
N ILE A 434 -11.20 13.53 24.99
CA ILE A 434 -12.14 12.52 25.46
C ILE A 434 -11.38 11.41 26.17
N ASN A 435 -12.07 10.58 26.94
CA ASN A 435 -11.52 9.33 27.49
C ASN A 435 -12.54 8.22 27.34
N ILE A 436 -12.17 7.18 26.59
CA ILE A 436 -13.00 6.00 26.38
C ILE A 436 -12.57 4.94 27.38
N ARG A 437 -13.49 4.53 28.25
CA ARG A 437 -13.23 3.53 29.27
C ARG A 437 -14.04 2.29 28.97
N GLU A 438 -13.35 1.18 28.74
CA GLU A 438 -13.99 -0.12 28.54
C GLU A 438 -14.52 -0.67 29.86
N ALA A 439 -15.62 -1.42 29.76
CA ALA A 439 -16.18 -2.15 30.90
C ALA A 439 -15.27 -3.30 31.32
N ALA A 440 -15.33 -3.67 32.60
CA ALA A 440 -14.54 -4.77 33.14
C ALA A 440 -14.75 -6.08 32.36
N GLY A 441 -13.65 -6.73 31.98
CA GLY A 441 -13.63 -7.94 31.17
C GLY A 441 -13.83 -7.71 29.67
N SER A 442 -13.80 -6.45 29.21
CA SER A 442 -13.86 -6.06 27.80
C SER A 442 -12.64 -5.27 27.35
N GLU A 443 -11.62 -5.14 28.21
CA GLU A 443 -10.45 -4.32 27.97
C GLU A 443 -9.64 -4.84 26.77
N GLY A 444 -9.27 -3.93 25.87
CA GLY A 444 -8.55 -4.25 24.64
C GLY A 444 -9.43 -4.84 23.53
N ALA A 445 -10.76 -4.74 23.63
CA ALA A 445 -11.64 -5.23 22.59
C ALA A 445 -11.69 -4.26 21.40
N ILE A 446 -11.56 -2.95 21.61
CA ILE A 446 -11.64 -1.96 20.53
C ILE A 446 -10.31 -1.91 19.76
N ASP A 447 -10.35 -2.31 18.48
CA ASP A 447 -9.16 -2.34 17.61
C ASP A 447 -8.97 -1.05 16.82
N SER A 448 -10.04 -0.46 16.28
CA SER A 448 -9.96 0.79 15.53
C SER A 448 -11.21 1.64 15.68
N TRP A 449 -11.03 2.97 15.66
CA TRP A 449 -12.09 3.94 15.82
C TRP A 449 -11.79 5.28 15.15
N ARG A 450 -12.83 6.10 15.01
CA ARG A 450 -12.76 7.52 14.68
C ARG A 450 -13.67 8.37 15.58
N VAL A 451 -13.19 9.54 15.98
CA VAL A 451 -13.95 10.59 16.67
C VAL A 451 -14.44 11.57 15.62
N VAL A 452 -15.73 11.88 15.60
CA VAL A 452 -16.35 12.68 14.53
C VAL A 452 -17.21 13.78 15.13
N ASP A 453 -17.09 15.00 14.61
CA ASP A 453 -18.11 16.02 14.79
C ASP A 453 -19.38 15.59 14.05
N HIS A 454 -20.44 15.32 14.79
CA HIS A 454 -21.67 14.75 14.25
C HIS A 454 -22.34 15.66 13.21
N ASP A 455 -22.29 16.97 13.41
CA ASP A 455 -23.05 17.91 12.59
C ASP A 455 -22.33 18.18 11.25
N THR A 456 -21.00 18.13 11.25
CA THR A 456 -20.19 18.42 10.06
C THR A 456 -19.64 17.17 9.35
N GLY A 457 -19.61 16.03 10.06
CA GLY A 457 -18.95 14.82 9.58
C GLY A 457 -17.42 14.87 9.64
N THR A 458 -16.85 15.95 10.20
CA THR A 458 -15.40 16.12 10.30
C THR A 458 -14.80 15.11 11.28
N VAL A 459 -13.79 14.35 10.84
CA VAL A 459 -13.06 13.43 11.72
C VAL A 459 -12.04 14.22 12.54
N LEU A 460 -12.23 14.23 13.85
CA LEU A 460 -11.39 14.97 14.81
C LEU A 460 -10.17 14.17 15.27
N ALA A 461 -10.31 12.84 15.34
CA ALA A 461 -9.24 11.91 15.66
C ALA A 461 -9.55 10.51 15.11
N THR A 462 -8.51 9.72 14.86
CA THR A 462 -8.61 8.28 14.57
C THR A 462 -7.59 7.55 15.41
N GLY A 463 -7.83 6.29 15.72
CA GLY A 463 -6.86 5.50 16.45
C GLY A 463 -7.37 4.11 16.77
N ASP A 464 -6.69 3.50 17.73
CA ASP A 464 -6.74 2.11 18.09
C ASP A 464 -6.66 1.98 19.61
N GLY A 465 -7.33 0.96 20.18
CA GLY A 465 -7.47 0.81 21.63
C GLY A 465 -8.38 1.86 22.31
N ALA A 466 -8.85 1.56 23.51
CA ALA A 466 -9.56 2.53 24.35
C ALA A 466 -8.58 3.36 25.20
N GLY A 467 -9.04 4.53 25.67
CA GLY A 467 -8.29 5.37 26.60
C GLY A 467 -8.44 6.87 26.34
N PRO A 468 -7.54 7.69 26.92
CA PRO A 468 -7.51 9.13 26.70
C PRO A 468 -7.11 9.49 25.27
N ILE A 469 -7.87 10.39 24.64
CA ILE A 469 -7.69 10.85 23.26
C ILE A 469 -7.75 12.38 23.26
N THR A 470 -6.79 13.04 22.63
CA THR A 470 -6.75 14.50 22.48
C THR A 470 -6.87 14.90 21.01
N PHE A 471 -7.44 16.07 20.77
CA PHE A 471 -7.62 16.66 19.44
C PHE A 471 -7.68 18.19 19.55
N ALA A 472 -7.61 18.88 18.41
CA ALA A 472 -7.68 20.36 18.41
C ALA A 472 -8.99 20.83 19.08
N PRO A 473 -8.96 21.89 19.92
CA PRO A 473 -10.16 22.42 20.54
C PRO A 473 -11.26 22.68 19.50
N THR A 474 -12.37 21.95 19.62
CA THR A 474 -13.45 21.96 18.64
C THR A 474 -14.75 22.28 19.35
N THR A 475 -15.47 23.26 18.83
CA THR A 475 -16.80 23.64 19.32
C THR A 475 -17.85 22.81 18.60
N VAL A 476 -18.49 21.88 19.31
CA VAL A 476 -19.49 20.95 18.76
C VAL A 476 -20.78 20.97 19.59
N ARG A 477 -21.92 20.62 18.98
CA ARG A 477 -23.15 20.30 19.73
C ARG A 477 -23.27 18.81 20.01
N LYS A 478 -22.58 17.98 19.22
CA LYS A 478 -22.56 16.53 19.38
C LYS A 478 -21.28 15.94 18.83
N ILE A 479 -20.70 15.01 19.58
CA ILE A 479 -19.48 14.27 19.20
C ILE A 479 -19.77 12.77 19.18
N ASP A 480 -19.26 12.11 18.15
CA ASP A 480 -19.44 10.69 17.91
C ASP A 480 -18.12 9.95 18.13
N PHE A 481 -18.17 8.85 18.88
CA PHE A 481 -17.13 7.82 18.88
C PHE A 481 -17.62 6.65 18.03
N VAL A 482 -16.95 6.42 16.90
CA VAL A 482 -17.32 5.40 15.90
C VAL A 482 -16.28 4.30 15.93
N ILE A 483 -16.67 3.11 16.39
CA ILE A 483 -15.86 1.90 16.35
C ILE A 483 -15.92 1.33 14.93
N THR A 484 -14.76 1.22 14.29
CA THR A 484 -14.59 0.70 12.94
C THR A 484 -14.05 -0.73 12.91
N GLY A 485 -13.50 -1.21 14.03
CA GLY A 485 -13.13 -2.61 14.22
C GLY A 485 -12.93 -2.96 15.70
N SER A 486 -13.25 -4.19 16.07
CA SER A 486 -13.05 -4.73 17.42
C SER A 486 -12.91 -6.24 17.43
N ALA A 487 -12.11 -6.75 18.36
CA ALA A 487 -12.02 -8.15 18.73
C ALA A 487 -13.25 -8.54 19.57
N GLY A 488 -14.35 -8.91 18.90
CA GLY A 488 -15.62 -9.26 19.54
C GLY A 488 -16.58 -8.07 19.66
N THR A 489 -17.57 -8.15 20.54
CA THR A 489 -18.55 -7.07 20.77
C THR A 489 -18.04 -6.11 21.86
N PRO A 490 -17.74 -4.84 21.53
CA PRO A 490 -17.11 -3.91 22.46
C PRO A 490 -18.11 -3.42 23.52
N ARG A 491 -17.61 -3.08 24.71
CA ARG A 491 -18.41 -2.56 25.83
C ARG A 491 -17.75 -1.30 26.39
N ILE A 492 -18.36 -0.15 26.15
CA ILE A 492 -17.88 1.14 26.66
C ILE A 492 -18.63 1.46 27.94
N ALA A 493 -17.91 1.51 29.05
CA ALA A 493 -18.43 1.94 30.34
C ALA A 493 -18.56 3.47 30.41
N GLU A 494 -17.54 4.23 29.98
CA GLU A 494 -17.59 5.69 29.98
C GLU A 494 -17.04 6.28 28.68
N PHE A 495 -17.71 7.32 28.18
CA PHE A 495 -17.28 8.22 27.12
C PHE A 495 -17.16 9.61 27.74
N GLU A 496 -16.05 9.85 28.42
CA GLU A 496 -15.78 11.09 29.13
C GLU A 496 -15.31 12.17 28.14
N THR A 497 -15.69 13.42 28.35
CA THR A 497 -15.31 14.57 27.50
C THR A 497 -14.78 15.69 28.37
N TYR A 498 -13.77 16.42 27.88
CA TYR A 498 -13.07 17.44 28.66
C TYR A 498 -12.85 18.70 27.83
N ALA A 499 -13.04 19.85 28.48
CA ALA A 499 -12.57 21.12 27.96
C ALA A 499 -11.04 21.16 28.02
N GLY A 500 -10.43 21.84 27.06
CA GLY A 500 -9.02 22.21 27.13
C GLY A 500 -8.62 23.11 26.00
#